data_AF-A0AAE3EAU1-F1
#
_entry.id   AF-A0AAE3EAU1-F1
#
_cell.length_a   1.000
_cell.length_b   1.000
_cell.length_c   1.000
_cell.angle_alpha   90.00
_cell.angle_beta   90.00
_cell.angle_gamma   90.00
#
_symmetry.space_group_name_H-M   'P 1'
#
loop_
_entity.id
_entity.type
_entity.pdbx_description
1 polymer ?
#
loop_
_entity_poly.entity_id
_entity_poly.type
_entity_poly.pdbx_seq_one_letter_code
_entity_poly.pdbx_strand_id
1 'polypeptide(L)'
;MNQELMTLDFWQDTIIYEDKALPIGTLACDALNVSADTLAKMNEQCQKINLLLGMLNAGQDASALFPMAREAALTMLEILSKTPPFSYMDIPKHRERIEKVFTADSAQKYVEFATKAATNSLPFEEVPKYADAVMLQRYTAVFGHLAYSLREYQTAVLDFAEKSDSNEADRTAEGFAKMFGSYFPPEFSITEGNAWMSVANNSIQYVTTVRPGEDVAKLVKRMHYVSFVGMFRSDLFEGLCVGHAPKKCRICGKWFLTTNARHTKYCGGYAPGDKLHRTCRQIGNLKGREQRELADDHPLKQIYEKRLNTINRYVKRGTLDADLAEVMKKLAKDKMLRALSNVAYAKGDYEKEMEQAALKKEAKLRTK
;
A
#
# COMPACT_ATOMS: atom_id res chain seq x y z
N MET A 1 -2.44 30.25 -9.39
CA MET A 1 -1.81 29.19 -10.21
C MET A 1 -2.55 27.90 -9.93
N ASN A 2 -3.03 27.19 -10.96
CA ASN A 2 -3.87 26.01 -10.74
C ASN A 2 -3.01 24.82 -10.24
N GLN A 3 -2.99 24.61 -8.92
CA GLN A 3 -2.07 23.68 -8.25
C GLN A 3 -2.53 22.20 -8.23
N GLU A 4 -3.65 21.89 -8.89
CA GLU A 4 -4.41 20.62 -8.81
C GLU A 4 -3.58 19.33 -8.73
N LEU A 5 -2.61 19.11 -9.63
CA LEU A 5 -1.84 17.85 -9.72
C LEU A 5 -1.23 17.37 -8.39
N MET A 6 -0.84 18.32 -7.53
CA MET A 6 -0.16 18.07 -6.26
C MET A 6 -0.84 18.88 -5.15
N THR A 7 -2.16 18.72 -5.04
CA THR A 7 -2.99 19.35 -4.00
C THR A 7 -3.79 18.27 -3.28
N LEU A 8 -3.85 18.34 -1.95
CA LEU A 8 -4.67 17.45 -1.13
C LEU A 8 -5.56 18.26 -0.19
N ASP A 9 -6.83 17.87 -0.09
CA ASP A 9 -7.74 18.40 0.92
C ASP A 9 -7.84 17.43 2.09
N PHE A 10 -7.27 17.80 3.22
CA PHE A 10 -7.29 16.99 4.45
C PHE A 10 -8.54 17.30 5.27
N TRP A 11 -9.20 16.24 5.74
CA TRP A 11 -10.31 16.32 6.68
C TRP A 11 -10.42 15.03 7.51
N GLN A 12 -10.27 15.18 8.83
CA GLN A 12 -10.24 14.07 9.78
C GLN A 12 -9.21 12.99 9.37
N ASP A 13 -9.66 11.77 9.09
CA ASP A 13 -8.86 10.60 8.72
C ASP A 13 -8.82 10.35 7.20
N THR A 14 -9.29 11.31 6.40
CA THR A 14 -9.36 11.20 4.93
C THR A 14 -8.75 12.40 4.20
N ILE A 15 -8.30 12.15 2.97
CA ILE A 15 -7.95 13.17 1.98
C ILE A 15 -8.93 13.16 0.81
N ILE A 16 -9.03 14.28 0.10
CA ILE A 16 -9.55 14.33 -1.26
C ILE A 16 -8.38 14.57 -2.21
N TYR A 17 -8.24 13.71 -3.22
CA TYR A 17 -7.30 13.87 -4.32
C TYR A 17 -8.04 13.72 -5.65
N GLU A 18 -8.10 14.79 -6.44
CA GLU A 18 -8.78 14.85 -7.74
C GLU A 18 -10.15 14.14 -7.74
N ASP A 19 -11.04 14.63 -6.86
CA ASP A 19 -12.41 14.17 -6.65
C ASP A 19 -12.58 12.78 -6.03
N LYS A 20 -11.49 12.18 -5.53
CA LYS A 20 -11.54 10.88 -4.83
C LYS A 20 -11.26 11.07 -3.35
N ALA A 21 -12.22 10.66 -2.52
CA ALA A 21 -12.03 10.57 -1.07
C ALA A 21 -11.31 9.26 -0.72
N LEU A 22 -10.16 9.35 -0.04
CA LEU A 22 -9.32 8.22 0.34
C LEU A 22 -8.92 8.34 1.81
N PRO A 23 -8.69 7.22 2.54
CA PRO A 23 -8.04 7.28 3.84
C PRO A 23 -6.67 7.94 3.75
N ILE A 24 -6.32 8.80 4.70
CA ILE A 24 -5.00 9.46 4.74
C ILE A 24 -3.91 8.38 4.83
N GLY A 25 -2.84 8.53 4.06
CA GLY A 25 -1.74 7.58 3.93
C GLY A 25 -1.88 6.63 2.74
N THR A 26 -3.00 6.68 2.00
CA THR A 26 -3.24 5.78 0.86
C THR A 26 -2.25 6.06 -0.27
N LEU A 27 -2.05 7.33 -0.64
CA LEU A 27 -1.18 7.69 -1.75
C LEU A 27 0.27 7.33 -1.44
N ALA A 28 0.69 7.65 -0.21
CA ALA A 28 1.99 7.32 0.33
C ALA A 28 2.28 5.82 0.33
N CYS A 29 1.29 5.01 0.73
CA CYS A 29 1.41 3.56 0.78
C CYS A 29 1.47 2.95 -0.62
N ASP A 30 0.64 3.42 -1.54
CA ASP A 30 0.64 2.95 -2.93
C ASP A 30 1.94 3.30 -3.65
N ALA A 31 2.56 4.45 -3.35
CA ALA A 31 3.85 4.85 -3.89
C ALA A 31 4.98 3.85 -3.55
N LEU A 32 4.88 3.12 -2.44
CA LEU A 32 5.83 2.05 -2.07
C LEU A 32 5.74 0.82 -2.99
N ASN A 33 4.65 0.67 -3.75
CA ASN A 33 4.42 -0.47 -4.63
C ASN A 33 4.84 -0.25 -6.08
N VAL A 34 5.34 0.95 -6.43
CA VAL A 34 5.83 1.22 -7.79
C VAL A 34 7.10 0.41 -8.03
N SER A 35 7.06 -0.49 -9.03
CA SER A 35 8.15 -1.42 -9.29
C SER A 35 9.38 -0.75 -9.90
N ALA A 36 10.53 -1.39 -9.73
CA ALA A 36 11.78 -0.96 -10.37
C ALA A 36 11.65 -0.86 -11.91
N ASP A 37 10.95 -1.80 -12.54
CA ASP A 37 10.70 -1.78 -13.99
C ASP A 37 9.86 -0.58 -14.41
N THR A 38 8.82 -0.25 -13.64
CA THR A 38 7.99 0.94 -13.90
C THR A 38 8.81 2.21 -13.71
N LEU A 39 9.62 2.30 -12.66
CA LEU A 39 10.55 3.42 -12.45
C LEU A 39 11.56 3.56 -13.59
N ALA A 40 12.08 2.46 -14.13
CA ALA A 40 13.00 2.49 -15.27
C ALA A 40 12.33 3.06 -16.52
N LYS A 41 11.09 2.64 -16.82
CA LYS A 41 10.30 3.18 -17.95
C LYS A 41 9.98 4.66 -17.76
N MET A 42 9.61 5.07 -16.54
CA MET A 42 9.43 6.48 -16.20
C MET A 42 10.71 7.27 -16.41
N ASN A 43 11.86 6.73 -15.98
CA ASN A 43 13.16 7.39 -16.07
C ASN A 43 13.59 7.66 -17.52
N GLU A 44 13.29 6.75 -18.45
CA GLU A 44 13.54 7.00 -19.88
C GLU A 44 12.80 8.25 -20.38
N GLN A 45 11.55 8.42 -19.98
CA GLN A 45 10.77 9.62 -20.35
C GLN A 45 11.24 10.86 -19.58
N CYS A 46 11.63 10.70 -18.31
CA CYS A 46 12.22 11.76 -17.50
C CYS A 46 13.44 12.38 -18.20
N GLN A 47 14.33 11.55 -18.76
CA GLN A 47 15.54 12.02 -19.46
C GLN A 47 15.18 12.92 -20.65
N LYS A 48 14.21 12.53 -21.48
CA LYS A 48 13.75 13.32 -22.64
C LYS A 48 13.13 14.65 -22.20
N ILE A 49 12.29 14.63 -21.16
CA ILE A 49 11.64 15.82 -20.61
C ILE A 49 12.66 16.75 -19.92
N ASN A 50 13.70 16.21 -19.28
CA ASN A 50 14.75 17.00 -18.64
C ASN A 50 15.60 17.79 -19.64
N LEU A 51 15.75 17.31 -20.87
CA LEU A 51 16.41 18.10 -21.93
C LEU A 51 15.65 19.41 -22.17
N LEU A 52 14.32 19.33 -22.29
CA LEU A 52 13.47 20.52 -22.40
C LEU A 52 13.59 21.40 -21.15
N LEU A 53 13.51 20.81 -19.95
CA LEU A 53 13.63 21.55 -18.70
C LEU A 53 14.93 22.36 -18.62
N GLY A 54 16.05 21.74 -19.02
CA GLY A 54 17.36 22.37 -19.04
C GLY A 54 17.40 23.59 -19.96
N MET A 55 16.86 23.49 -21.17
CA MET A 55 16.80 24.63 -22.11
C MET A 55 15.89 25.74 -21.60
N LEU A 56 14.72 25.39 -21.05
CA LEU A 56 13.80 26.36 -20.46
C LEU A 56 14.45 27.13 -19.29
N ASN A 57 15.15 26.41 -18.40
CA ASN A 57 15.84 27.03 -17.27
C ASN A 57 17.05 27.88 -17.69
N ALA A 58 17.69 27.53 -18.80
CA ALA A 58 18.79 28.31 -19.39
C ALA A 58 18.29 29.52 -20.21
N GLY A 59 16.97 29.68 -20.39
CA GLY A 59 16.40 30.73 -21.24
C GLY A 59 16.73 30.57 -22.73
N GLN A 60 17.05 29.34 -23.16
CA GLN A 60 17.43 29.03 -24.53
C GLN A 60 16.22 28.61 -25.37
N ASP A 61 16.34 28.72 -26.70
CA ASP A 61 15.30 28.24 -27.62
C ASP A 61 15.18 26.71 -27.54
N ALA A 62 14.04 26.23 -27.05
CA ALA A 62 13.73 24.81 -26.91
C ALA A 62 12.82 24.26 -28.02
N SER A 63 12.56 25.04 -29.09
CA SER A 63 11.57 24.73 -30.12
C SER A 63 11.73 23.34 -30.73
N ALA A 64 12.98 22.92 -30.96
CA ALA A 64 13.30 21.62 -31.54
C ALA A 64 12.99 20.41 -30.63
N LEU A 65 12.89 20.62 -29.30
CA LEU A 65 12.66 19.54 -28.33
C LEU A 65 11.18 19.26 -28.07
N PHE A 66 10.25 20.13 -28.50
CA PHE A 66 8.83 19.97 -28.16
C PHE A 66 8.17 18.70 -28.67
N PRO A 67 8.33 18.28 -29.94
CA PRO A 67 7.72 17.05 -30.40
C PRO A 67 8.10 15.86 -29.52
N MET A 68 9.40 15.74 -29.20
CA MET A 68 9.95 14.69 -28.34
C MET A 68 9.44 14.81 -26.90
N ALA A 69 9.51 16.00 -26.29
CA ALA A 69 9.12 16.22 -24.91
C ALA A 69 7.61 16.02 -24.70
N ARG A 70 6.79 16.41 -25.67
CA ARG A 70 5.34 16.17 -25.67
C ARG A 70 5.04 14.67 -25.72
N GLU A 71 5.66 13.95 -26.64
CA GLU A 71 5.49 12.49 -26.75
C GLU A 71 5.94 11.78 -25.46
N ALA A 72 7.08 12.20 -24.91
CA ALA A 72 7.58 11.67 -23.64
C ALA A 72 6.62 11.97 -22.48
N ALA A 73 6.03 13.17 -22.40
CA ALA A 73 5.05 13.53 -21.38
C ALA A 73 3.74 12.74 -21.50
N LEU A 74 3.26 12.51 -22.73
CA LEU A 74 2.08 11.68 -22.98
C LEU A 74 2.35 10.20 -22.64
N THR A 75 3.53 9.69 -23.02
CA THR A 75 3.97 8.33 -22.65
C THR A 75 4.10 8.18 -21.14
N MET A 76 4.67 9.18 -20.45
CA MET A 76 4.71 9.23 -18.99
C MET A 76 3.30 9.16 -18.41
N LEU A 77 2.35 9.96 -18.92
CA LEU A 77 0.96 9.96 -18.45
C LEU A 77 0.29 8.57 -18.63
N GLU A 78 0.59 7.85 -19.70
CA GLU A 78 0.11 6.48 -19.91
C GLU A 78 0.66 5.49 -18.88
N ILE A 79 1.94 5.61 -18.51
CA ILE A 79 2.52 4.82 -17.42
C ILE A 79 1.82 5.15 -16.10
N LEU A 80 1.64 6.44 -15.80
CA LEU A 80 1.00 6.93 -14.59
C LEU A 80 -0.46 6.46 -14.47
N SER A 81 -1.21 6.42 -15.57
CA SER A 81 -2.60 5.96 -15.61
C SER A 81 -2.83 4.54 -15.09
N LYS A 82 -1.78 3.70 -15.13
CA LYS A 82 -1.81 2.29 -14.71
C LYS A 82 -1.06 2.05 -13.39
N THR A 83 -0.51 3.10 -12.79
CA THR A 83 0.42 3.01 -11.66
C THR A 83 -0.15 3.79 -10.47
N PRO A 84 -0.71 3.11 -9.45
CA PRO A 84 -1.03 3.77 -8.20
C PRO A 84 0.21 4.42 -7.55
N PRO A 85 0.07 5.59 -6.91
CA PRO A 85 -1.18 6.34 -6.70
C PRO A 85 -1.59 7.22 -7.89
N PHE A 86 -0.77 7.33 -8.93
CA PHE A 86 -1.00 8.24 -10.06
C PHE A 86 -2.22 7.87 -10.90
N SER A 87 -2.64 6.60 -10.88
CA SER A 87 -3.89 6.15 -11.50
C SER A 87 -5.14 6.80 -10.89
N TYR A 88 -5.02 7.48 -9.74
CA TYR A 88 -6.11 8.24 -9.15
C TYR A 88 -6.33 9.61 -9.80
N MET A 89 -5.39 10.11 -10.58
CA MET A 89 -5.53 11.40 -11.28
C MET A 89 -6.63 11.36 -12.36
N ASP A 90 -7.14 12.54 -12.72
CA ASP A 90 -7.98 12.78 -13.89
C ASP A 90 -7.10 12.76 -15.16
N ILE A 91 -6.78 11.54 -15.61
CA ILE A 91 -5.92 11.29 -16.76
C ILE A 91 -6.41 12.00 -18.04
N PRO A 92 -7.71 11.96 -18.41
CA PRO A 92 -8.21 12.72 -19.56
C PRO A 92 -7.91 14.23 -19.47
N LYS A 93 -8.20 14.85 -18.34
CA LYS A 93 -7.94 16.29 -18.12
C LYS A 93 -6.46 16.63 -18.22
N HIS A 94 -5.58 15.80 -17.68
CA HIS A 94 -4.14 16.02 -17.81
C HIS A 94 -3.62 15.79 -19.23
N ARG A 95 -4.19 14.84 -19.99
CA ARG A 95 -3.85 14.63 -21.40
C ARG A 95 -4.16 15.88 -22.22
N GLU A 96 -5.38 16.41 -22.11
CA GLU A 96 -5.80 17.63 -22.80
C GLU A 96 -4.86 18.80 -22.46
N ARG A 97 -4.52 18.98 -21.18
CA ARG A 97 -3.57 20.02 -20.74
C ARG A 97 -2.19 19.86 -21.36
N ILE A 98 -1.62 18.65 -21.34
CA ILE A 98 -0.30 18.38 -21.94
C ILE A 98 -0.33 18.70 -23.44
N GLU A 99 -1.37 18.27 -24.15
CA GLU A 99 -1.53 18.55 -25.57
C GLU A 99 -1.66 20.04 -25.87
N LYS A 100 -2.30 20.79 -24.98
CA LYS A 100 -2.45 22.25 -25.09
C LYS A 100 -1.13 23.00 -24.86
N VAL A 101 -0.37 22.64 -23.82
CA VAL A 101 0.74 23.48 -23.32
C VAL A 101 2.12 23.08 -23.84
N PHE A 102 2.31 21.86 -24.35
CA PHE A 102 3.59 21.43 -24.93
C PHE A 102 3.74 21.94 -26.37
N THR A 103 3.91 23.26 -26.49
CA THR A 103 4.03 23.99 -27.76
C THR A 103 5.20 24.98 -27.71
N ALA A 104 5.75 25.33 -28.89
CA ALA A 104 6.82 26.31 -29.00
C ALA A 104 6.40 27.71 -28.48
N ASP A 105 5.14 28.11 -28.72
CA ASP A 105 4.59 29.38 -28.21
C ASP A 105 4.59 29.43 -26.66
N SER A 106 4.14 28.35 -26.00
CA SER A 106 4.17 28.26 -24.53
C SER A 106 5.59 28.35 -23.97
N ALA A 107 6.58 27.82 -24.69
CA ALA A 107 7.98 27.88 -24.32
C ALA A 107 8.58 29.26 -24.42
N GLN A 108 8.34 29.93 -25.55
CA GLN A 108 8.80 31.29 -25.78
C GLN A 108 8.21 32.22 -24.72
N LYS A 109 6.91 32.07 -24.44
CA LYS A 109 6.22 32.77 -23.35
C LYS A 109 6.81 32.44 -21.98
N TYR A 110 7.27 31.20 -21.75
CA TYR A 110 7.92 30.85 -20.49
C TYR A 110 9.28 31.56 -20.34
N VAL A 111 10.10 31.58 -21.39
CA VAL A 111 11.40 32.29 -21.38
C VAL A 111 11.17 33.79 -21.16
N GLU A 112 10.19 34.39 -21.83
CA GLU A 112 9.79 35.78 -21.61
C GLU A 112 9.34 36.02 -20.16
N PHE A 113 8.47 35.16 -19.63
CA PHE A 113 8.00 35.22 -18.24
C PHE A 113 9.17 35.15 -17.25
N ALA A 114 10.07 34.17 -17.41
CA ALA A 114 11.22 33.98 -16.54
C ALA A 114 12.18 35.19 -16.59
N THR A 115 12.41 35.75 -17.78
CA THR A 115 13.23 36.95 -17.97
C THR A 115 12.62 38.16 -17.29
N LYS A 116 11.31 38.39 -17.48
CA LYS A 116 10.59 39.50 -16.85
C LYS A 116 10.56 39.36 -15.32
N ALA A 117 10.35 38.14 -14.82
CA ALA A 117 10.35 37.85 -13.38
C ALA A 117 11.74 38.08 -12.76
N ALA A 118 12.82 37.58 -13.38
CA ALA A 118 14.18 37.75 -12.89
C ALA A 118 14.66 39.21 -12.87
N THR A 119 14.14 40.03 -13.79
CA THR A 119 14.45 41.46 -13.90
C THR A 119 13.50 42.37 -13.12
N ASN A 120 12.56 41.79 -12.34
CA ASN A 120 11.50 42.52 -11.63
C ASN A 120 10.68 43.45 -12.55
N SER A 121 10.54 43.08 -13.83
CA SER A 121 9.84 43.88 -14.85
C SER A 121 8.48 43.30 -15.23
N LEU A 122 8.01 42.24 -14.56
CA LEU A 122 6.72 41.60 -14.81
C LEU A 122 5.59 42.33 -14.07
N PRO A 123 4.67 43.04 -14.77
CA PRO A 123 3.50 43.62 -14.11
C PRO A 123 2.53 42.52 -13.67
N PHE A 124 1.87 42.73 -12.53
CA PHE A 124 0.98 41.73 -11.94
C PHE A 124 -0.19 41.37 -12.87
N GLU A 125 -0.72 42.35 -13.60
CA GLU A 125 -1.81 42.21 -14.55
C GLU A 125 -1.42 41.37 -15.78
N GLU A 126 -0.12 41.21 -16.06
CA GLU A 126 0.37 40.38 -17.16
C GLU A 126 0.53 38.91 -16.78
N VAL A 127 0.62 38.59 -15.48
CA VAL A 127 0.82 37.21 -14.99
C VAL A 127 -0.18 36.21 -15.59
N PRO A 128 -1.49 36.52 -15.71
CA PRO A 128 -2.45 35.59 -16.31
C PRO A 128 -2.15 35.24 -17.78
N LYS A 129 -1.46 36.11 -18.53
CA LYS A 129 -1.10 35.87 -19.94
C LYS A 129 -0.11 34.71 -20.10
N TYR A 130 0.62 34.36 -19.05
CA TYR A 130 1.62 33.30 -19.02
C TYR A 130 1.12 31.99 -18.41
N ALA A 131 -0.19 31.83 -18.19
CA ALA A 131 -0.76 30.67 -17.49
C ALA A 131 -0.38 29.32 -18.15
N ASP A 132 -0.48 29.22 -19.48
CA ASP A 132 -0.12 28.00 -20.21
C ASP A 132 1.40 27.75 -20.19
N ALA A 133 2.21 28.80 -20.24
CA ALA A 133 3.68 28.73 -20.14
C ALA A 133 4.15 28.24 -18.76
N VAL A 134 3.54 28.74 -17.69
CA VAL A 134 3.79 28.27 -16.32
C VAL A 134 3.32 26.82 -16.15
N MET A 135 2.20 26.45 -16.79
CA MET A 135 1.73 25.07 -16.77
C MET A 135 2.68 24.12 -17.51
N LEU A 136 3.20 24.52 -18.68
CA LEU A 136 4.25 23.79 -19.40
C LEU A 136 5.47 23.55 -18.51
N GLN A 137 6.00 24.61 -17.89
CA GLN A 137 7.15 24.48 -16.99
C GLN A 137 6.86 23.48 -15.88
N ARG A 138 5.66 23.54 -15.30
CA ARG A 138 5.32 22.70 -14.15
C ARG A 138 5.21 21.23 -14.53
N TYR A 139 4.57 20.88 -15.64
CA TYR A 139 4.58 19.50 -16.13
C TYR A 139 5.99 19.03 -16.45
N THR A 140 6.79 19.88 -17.09
CA THR A 140 8.18 19.56 -17.44
C THR A 140 9.01 19.29 -16.19
N ALA A 141 8.93 20.16 -15.18
CA ALA A 141 9.65 20.01 -13.91
C ALA A 141 9.21 18.77 -13.12
N VAL A 142 7.89 18.54 -13.01
CA VAL A 142 7.36 17.41 -12.25
C VAL A 142 7.67 16.10 -12.94
N PHE A 143 7.41 15.96 -14.24
CA PHE A 143 7.65 14.72 -14.97
C PHE A 143 9.14 14.46 -15.19
N GLY A 144 9.96 15.50 -15.37
CA GLY A 144 11.41 15.37 -15.55
C GLY A 144 12.12 14.76 -14.34
N HIS A 145 11.62 14.98 -13.13
CA HIS A 145 12.25 14.47 -11.90
C HIS A 145 11.51 13.32 -11.23
N LEU A 146 10.33 12.92 -11.74
CA LEU A 146 9.41 12.02 -11.04
C LEU A 146 10.05 10.68 -10.64
N ALA A 147 10.73 10.01 -11.58
CA ALA A 147 11.31 8.69 -11.33
C ALA A 147 12.41 8.73 -10.26
N TYR A 148 13.28 9.74 -10.32
CA TYR A 148 14.32 9.96 -9.31
C TYR A 148 13.70 10.27 -7.95
N SER A 149 12.82 11.26 -7.88
CA SER A 149 12.18 11.64 -6.61
C SER A 149 11.40 10.49 -5.97
N LEU A 150 10.67 9.70 -6.77
CA LEU A 150 9.93 8.55 -6.26
C LEU A 150 10.86 7.45 -5.71
N ARG A 151 12.03 7.24 -6.32
CA ARG A 151 13.05 6.33 -5.79
C ARG A 151 13.57 6.81 -4.44
N GLU A 152 13.88 8.11 -4.31
CA GLU A 152 14.33 8.68 -3.03
C GLU A 152 13.27 8.54 -1.94
N TYR A 153 11.99 8.74 -2.29
CA TYR A 153 10.88 8.47 -1.38
C TYR A 153 10.85 7.01 -0.92
N GLN A 154 10.94 6.05 -1.85
CA GLN A 154 10.95 4.63 -1.51
C GLN A 154 12.14 4.28 -0.61
N THR A 155 13.36 4.72 -0.96
CA THR A 155 14.57 4.45 -0.16
C THR A 155 14.41 4.90 1.29
N ALA A 156 13.89 6.10 1.52
CA ALA A 156 13.77 6.65 2.86
C ALA A 156 12.57 6.10 3.66
N VAL A 157 11.46 5.78 2.99
CA VAL A 157 10.22 5.39 3.68
C VAL A 157 10.11 3.88 3.83
N LEU A 158 10.75 3.07 2.97
CA LEU A 158 10.65 1.61 3.06
C LEU A 158 11.19 1.07 4.39
N ASP A 159 12.33 1.56 4.87
CA ASP A 159 12.90 1.11 6.15
C ASP A 159 11.99 1.51 7.34
N PHE A 160 11.40 2.71 7.32
CA PHE A 160 10.37 3.09 8.29
C PHE A 160 9.12 2.17 8.19
N ALA A 161 8.63 1.91 6.98
CA ALA A 161 7.46 1.07 6.75
C ALA A 161 7.70 -0.37 7.22
N GLU A 162 8.90 -0.92 7.03
CA GLU A 162 9.30 -2.24 7.52
C GLU A 162 9.33 -2.31 9.04
N LYS A 163 9.87 -1.28 9.71
CA LYS A 163 9.82 -1.16 11.18
C LYS A 163 8.37 -1.10 11.68
N SER A 164 7.51 -0.33 11.01
CA SER A 164 6.10 -0.24 11.34
C SER A 164 5.35 -1.57 11.13
N ASP A 165 5.75 -2.38 10.14
CA ASP A 165 5.11 -3.67 9.83
C ASP A 165 5.43 -4.78 10.84
N SER A 166 6.49 -4.61 11.66
CA SER A 166 6.95 -5.58 12.66
C SER A 166 5.82 -6.07 13.59
N ASN A 167 5.93 -7.30 14.05
CA ASN A 167 4.98 -7.87 15.04
C ASN A 167 5.08 -7.18 16.40
N GLU A 168 6.24 -6.60 16.72
CA GLU A 168 6.50 -5.89 17.98
C GLU A 168 6.18 -4.40 17.89
N ALA A 169 5.82 -3.89 16.70
CA ALA A 169 5.48 -2.50 16.52
C ALA A 169 4.19 -2.14 17.28
N ASP A 170 4.26 -1.11 18.11
CA ASP A 170 3.08 -0.45 18.66
C ASP A 170 2.39 0.34 17.55
N ARG A 171 1.23 -0.16 17.09
CA ARG A 171 0.48 0.40 15.96
C ARG A 171 -0.64 1.36 16.39
N THR A 172 -0.55 1.90 17.59
CA THR A 172 -1.33 3.06 18.02
C THR A 172 -0.75 4.35 17.44
N ALA A 173 -1.49 5.46 17.48
CA ALA A 173 -0.97 6.76 17.07
C ALA A 173 0.24 7.17 17.93
N GLU A 174 0.20 6.88 19.23
CA GLU A 174 1.30 7.11 20.17
C GLU A 174 2.53 6.25 19.85
N GLY A 175 2.31 4.98 19.48
CA GLY A 175 3.35 4.06 19.04
C GLY A 175 4.07 4.56 17.78
N PHE A 176 3.29 5.00 16.79
CA PHE A 176 3.85 5.62 15.58
C PHE A 176 4.57 6.93 15.87
N ALA A 177 4.07 7.77 16.77
CA ALA A 177 4.74 9.01 17.15
C ALA A 177 6.13 8.74 17.78
N LYS A 178 6.24 7.74 18.67
CA LYS A 178 7.53 7.31 19.24
C LYS A 178 8.49 6.77 18.18
N MET A 179 7.98 5.94 17.27
CA MET A 179 8.76 5.40 16.15
C MET A 179 9.22 6.50 15.20
N PHE A 180 8.36 7.47 14.91
CA PHE A 180 8.68 8.61 14.06
C PHE A 180 9.81 9.44 14.66
N GLY A 181 9.73 9.80 15.94
CA GLY A 181 10.77 10.60 16.60
C GLY A 181 12.13 9.91 16.74
N SER A 182 12.17 8.57 16.79
CA SER A 182 13.45 7.83 16.80
C SER A 182 14.05 7.65 15.41
N TYR A 183 13.21 7.66 14.37
CA TYR A 183 13.62 7.47 12.99
C TYR A 183 14.00 8.79 12.31
N PHE A 184 13.21 9.83 12.57
CA PHE A 184 13.37 11.17 12.03
C PHE A 184 13.76 12.11 13.17
N PRO A 185 15.06 12.37 13.36
CA PRO A 185 15.51 13.24 14.44
C PRO A 185 14.98 14.67 14.23
N PRO A 186 14.65 15.40 15.33
CA PRO A 186 14.05 16.71 15.25
C PRO A 186 15.04 17.79 14.77
N GLU A 187 16.34 17.61 14.99
CA GLU A 187 17.36 18.51 14.45
C GLU A 187 17.45 18.37 12.93
N PHE A 188 17.13 19.46 12.21
CA PHE A 188 17.21 19.48 10.76
C PHE A 188 18.66 19.29 10.28
N SER A 189 18.87 18.30 9.42
CA SER A 189 20.14 18.08 8.70
C SER A 189 19.88 17.57 7.30
N ILE A 190 20.56 18.15 6.32
CA ILE A 190 20.52 17.73 4.91
C ILE A 190 21.52 16.59 4.65
N THR A 191 22.58 16.52 5.45
CA THR A 191 23.71 15.61 5.22
C THR A 191 23.68 14.37 6.12
N GLU A 192 22.96 14.43 7.25
CA GLU A 192 23.00 13.37 8.26
C GLU A 192 21.64 12.72 8.47
N GLY A 193 21.62 11.39 8.31
CA GLY A 193 20.43 10.57 8.55
C GLY A 193 19.24 10.92 7.66
N ASN A 194 18.04 10.66 8.18
CA ASN A 194 16.77 10.88 7.48
C ASN A 194 16.06 12.18 7.93
N ALA A 195 16.74 13.09 8.63
CA ALA A 195 16.12 14.27 9.26
C ALA A 195 15.33 15.12 8.25
N TRP A 196 15.95 15.47 7.12
CA TRP A 196 15.32 16.25 6.05
C TRP A 196 14.08 15.58 5.43
N MET A 197 13.94 14.25 5.55
CA MET A 197 12.78 13.52 5.02
C MET A 197 11.50 13.77 5.81
N SER A 198 11.61 14.24 7.05
CA SER A 198 10.46 14.65 7.87
C SER A 198 9.89 16.02 7.47
N VAL A 199 10.63 16.79 6.66
CA VAL A 199 10.20 18.13 6.22
C VAL A 199 9.32 18.02 4.99
N ALA A 200 8.19 18.74 5.01
CA ALA A 200 7.31 18.93 3.88
C ALA A 200 7.21 20.43 3.57
N ASN A 201 7.63 20.82 2.36
CA ASN A 201 7.46 22.19 1.86
C ASN A 201 6.10 22.30 1.16
N ASN A 202 5.16 23.04 1.76
CA ASN A 202 3.82 23.24 1.24
C ASN A 202 3.27 24.62 1.63
N SER A 203 2.24 25.07 0.92
CA SER A 203 1.36 26.13 1.38
C SER A 203 0.03 25.54 1.83
N ILE A 204 -0.56 26.13 2.87
CA ILE A 204 -1.83 25.71 3.45
C ILE A 204 -2.89 26.77 3.16
N GLN A 205 -4.03 26.33 2.66
CA GLN A 205 -5.23 27.13 2.44
C GLN A 205 -6.40 26.46 3.17
N TYR A 206 -7.19 27.23 3.92
CA TYR A 206 -8.46 26.73 4.44
C TYR A 206 -9.56 27.05 3.43
N VAL A 207 -10.29 26.02 2.98
CA VAL A 207 -11.34 26.16 1.98
C VAL A 207 -12.59 25.40 2.39
N THR A 208 -13.74 25.89 1.93
CA THR A 208 -14.99 25.15 2.01
C THR A 208 -15.12 24.24 0.80
N THR A 209 -15.42 22.97 1.01
CA THR A 209 -15.65 22.00 -0.07
C THR A 209 -16.84 21.10 0.25
N VAL A 210 -17.52 20.61 -0.78
CA VAL A 210 -18.50 19.52 -0.67
C VAL A 210 -17.77 18.26 -1.07
N ARG A 211 -17.67 17.30 -0.15
CA ARG A 211 -16.90 16.06 -0.37
C ARG A 211 -17.62 15.15 -1.36
N PRO A 212 -16.89 14.32 -2.13
CA PRO A 212 -17.48 13.32 -3.00
C PRO A 212 -18.47 12.42 -2.24
N GLY A 213 -19.72 12.37 -2.70
CA GLY A 213 -20.78 11.57 -2.08
C GLY A 213 -21.45 12.19 -0.86
N GLU A 214 -21.21 13.46 -0.57
CA GLU A 214 -21.86 14.20 0.51
C GLU A 214 -22.58 15.45 -0.02
N ASP A 215 -23.56 15.94 0.74
CA ASP A 215 -24.34 17.15 0.38
C ASP A 215 -24.05 18.36 1.29
N VAL A 216 -23.16 18.19 2.28
CA VAL A 216 -22.87 19.21 3.29
C VAL A 216 -21.47 19.78 3.08
N ALA A 217 -21.40 21.09 3.04
CA ALA A 217 -20.15 21.84 2.98
C ALA A 217 -19.31 21.63 4.24
N LYS A 218 -18.01 21.36 4.07
CA LYS A 218 -17.03 21.18 5.15
C LYS A 218 -15.86 22.13 4.99
N LEU A 219 -15.33 22.61 6.11
CA LEU A 219 -14.06 23.33 6.15
C LEU A 219 -12.92 22.31 6.13
N VAL A 220 -12.02 22.42 5.16
CA VAL A 220 -10.90 21.49 4.96
C VAL A 220 -9.57 22.24 4.91
N LYS A 221 -8.50 21.52 5.26
CA LYS A 221 -7.11 21.98 5.14
C LYS A 221 -6.59 21.58 3.77
N ARG A 222 -6.58 22.48 2.81
CA ARG A 222 -6.00 22.28 1.47
C ARG A 222 -4.51 22.55 1.52
N MET A 223 -3.70 21.54 1.23
CA MET A 223 -2.25 21.70 1.09
C MET A 223 -1.84 21.65 -0.36
N HIS A 224 -0.96 22.56 -0.77
CA HIS A 224 -0.37 22.59 -2.09
C HIS A 224 1.12 22.27 -2.03
N TYR A 225 1.55 21.34 -2.88
CA TYR A 225 2.91 20.84 -2.88
C TYR A 225 3.66 21.23 -4.15
N VAL A 226 4.99 21.31 -4.02
CA VAL A 226 5.92 21.52 -5.12
C VAL A 226 6.37 20.20 -5.77
N SER A 227 6.17 19.07 -5.10
CA SER A 227 6.51 17.73 -5.61
C SER A 227 5.55 16.64 -5.10
N PHE A 228 5.39 15.57 -5.88
CA PHE A 228 4.65 14.37 -5.46
C PHE A 228 5.22 13.76 -4.18
N VAL A 229 6.54 13.80 -4.00
CA VAL A 229 7.19 13.24 -2.81
C VAL A 229 6.85 14.04 -1.56
N GLY A 230 6.82 15.37 -1.64
CA GLY A 230 6.35 16.20 -0.52
C GLY A 230 4.90 15.90 -0.15
N MET A 231 4.07 15.66 -1.16
CA MET A 231 2.67 15.24 -1.00
C MET A 231 2.57 13.86 -0.32
N PHE A 232 3.31 12.85 -0.79
CA PHE A 232 3.30 11.50 -0.21
C PHE A 232 3.86 11.46 1.22
N ARG A 233 4.89 12.27 1.53
CA ARG A 233 5.37 12.42 2.92
C ARG A 233 4.28 12.96 3.82
N SER A 234 3.60 14.03 3.40
CA SER A 234 2.53 14.63 4.21
C SER A 234 1.34 13.69 4.37
N ASP A 235 0.94 13.00 3.30
CA ASP A 235 -0.08 11.95 3.34
C ASP A 235 0.29 10.82 4.33
N LEU A 236 1.56 10.38 4.34
CA LEU A 236 2.02 9.40 5.32
C LEU A 236 1.96 9.94 6.74
N PHE A 237 2.54 11.11 6.99
CA PHE A 237 2.76 11.63 8.35
C PHE A 237 1.44 12.02 9.01
N GLU A 238 0.53 12.67 8.28
CA GLU A 238 -0.83 12.94 8.75
C GLU A 238 -1.59 11.62 8.98
N GLY A 239 -1.30 10.57 8.19
CA GLY A 239 -1.83 9.23 8.40
C GLY A 239 -1.36 8.61 9.72
N LEU A 240 -0.07 8.71 10.02
CA LEU A 240 0.50 8.23 11.29
C LEU A 240 -0.16 8.91 12.49
N CYS A 241 -0.45 10.22 12.40
CA CYS A 241 -1.16 10.98 13.44
C CYS A 241 -2.54 10.40 13.78
N VAL A 242 -3.23 9.77 12.82
CA VAL A 242 -4.55 9.13 13.03
C VAL A 242 -4.46 7.60 13.15
N GLY A 243 -3.26 7.05 13.31
CA GLY A 243 -3.04 5.61 13.49
C GLY A 243 -3.08 4.81 12.18
N HIS A 244 -2.96 5.47 11.03
CA HIS A 244 -2.82 4.80 9.74
C HIS A 244 -1.35 4.53 9.44
N ALA A 245 -1.03 3.33 8.96
CA ALA A 245 0.33 3.00 8.54
C ALA A 245 0.37 1.87 7.50
N PRO A 246 1.40 1.84 6.65
CA PRO A 246 1.63 0.72 5.74
C PRO A 246 1.81 -0.63 6.48
N LYS A 247 1.42 -1.73 5.82
CA LYS A 247 1.81 -3.11 6.12
C LYS A 247 2.16 -3.86 4.86
N LYS A 248 3.03 -4.87 4.99
CA LYS A 248 3.42 -5.73 3.86
C LYS A 248 2.59 -7.00 3.86
N CYS A 249 1.89 -7.25 2.75
CA CYS A 249 1.06 -8.45 2.63
C CYS A 249 1.93 -9.72 2.55
N ARG A 250 1.67 -10.68 3.44
CA ARG A 250 2.43 -11.95 3.51
C ARG A 250 2.13 -12.95 2.39
N ILE A 251 1.27 -12.59 1.42
CA ILE A 251 0.95 -13.43 0.26
C ILE A 251 1.45 -12.80 -1.03
N CYS A 252 1.06 -11.57 -1.34
CA CYS A 252 1.45 -10.92 -2.59
C CYS A 252 2.66 -9.98 -2.47
N GLY A 253 3.18 -9.75 -1.26
CA GLY A 253 4.33 -8.87 -1.03
C GLY A 253 4.06 -7.37 -1.14
N LYS A 254 2.87 -6.96 -1.62
CA LYS A 254 2.50 -5.54 -1.75
C LYS A 254 2.27 -4.88 -0.40
N TRP A 255 2.65 -3.62 -0.31
CA TRP A 255 2.28 -2.70 0.75
C TRP A 255 0.79 -2.35 0.65
N PHE A 256 0.11 -2.28 1.78
CA PHE A 256 -1.27 -1.84 1.88
C PHE A 256 -1.48 -1.05 3.16
N LEU A 257 -2.34 -0.05 3.12
CA LEU A 257 -2.64 0.80 4.27
C LEU A 257 -3.53 0.03 5.27
N THR A 258 -3.23 0.13 6.55
CA THR A 258 -4.18 -0.22 7.62
C THR A 258 -4.65 1.04 8.30
N THR A 259 -5.95 1.16 8.54
CA THR A 259 -6.59 2.31 9.20
C THR A 259 -6.95 2.03 10.67
N ASN A 260 -6.36 0.99 11.25
CA ASN A 260 -6.56 0.63 12.64
C ASN A 260 -5.34 -0.12 13.19
N ALA A 261 -5.26 -0.23 14.51
CA ALA A 261 -4.15 -0.87 15.22
C ALA A 261 -4.09 -2.40 15.05
N ARG A 262 -5.02 -3.04 14.33
CA ARG A 262 -4.99 -4.51 14.18
C ARG A 262 -3.82 -4.92 13.29
N HIS A 263 -3.10 -5.97 13.70
CA HIS A 263 -2.04 -6.60 12.91
C HIS A 263 -2.60 -7.44 11.75
N THR A 264 -3.26 -6.76 10.81
CA THR A 264 -3.79 -7.39 9.59
C THR A 264 -2.63 -7.92 8.75
N LYS A 265 -2.59 -9.23 8.51
CA LYS A 265 -1.47 -9.88 7.78
C LYS A 265 -1.61 -9.84 6.25
N TYR A 266 -2.84 -9.66 5.76
CA TYR A 266 -3.19 -9.83 4.35
C TYR A 266 -4.00 -8.65 3.83
N CYS A 267 -3.62 -8.16 2.64
CA CYS A 267 -4.36 -7.12 1.95
C CYS A 267 -5.70 -7.64 1.38
N GLY A 268 -6.55 -6.72 0.94
CA GLY A 268 -7.81 -7.04 0.25
C GLY A 268 -7.66 -7.37 -1.24
N GLY A 269 -6.46 -7.19 -1.82
CA GLY A 269 -6.20 -7.43 -3.24
C GLY A 269 -6.19 -8.92 -3.62
N TYR A 270 -6.22 -9.19 -4.92
CA TYR A 270 -6.16 -10.54 -5.47
C TYR A 270 -4.79 -11.20 -5.28
N ALA A 271 -4.80 -12.49 -4.92
CA ALA A 271 -3.58 -13.28 -4.75
C ALA A 271 -2.95 -13.60 -6.12
N PRO A 272 -1.67 -13.28 -6.36
CA PRO A 272 -0.99 -13.58 -7.62
C PRO A 272 -1.00 -15.08 -7.92
N GLY A 273 -1.33 -15.45 -9.15
CA GLY A 273 -1.31 -16.84 -9.62
C GLY A 273 -2.43 -17.74 -9.11
N ASP A 274 -3.41 -17.20 -8.34
CA ASP A 274 -4.56 -17.99 -7.91
C ASP A 274 -5.58 -18.17 -9.04
N LYS A 275 -5.76 -19.43 -9.48
CA LYS A 275 -6.68 -19.79 -10.57
C LYS A 275 -8.14 -19.48 -10.27
N LEU A 276 -8.50 -19.36 -8.99
CA LEU A 276 -9.88 -19.07 -8.55
C LEU A 276 -10.10 -17.57 -8.28
N HIS A 277 -9.14 -16.71 -8.62
CA HIS A 277 -9.20 -15.26 -8.42
C HIS A 277 -9.60 -14.87 -6.98
N ARG A 278 -9.07 -15.58 -5.98
CA ARG A 278 -9.32 -15.28 -4.57
C ARG A 278 -8.42 -14.15 -4.07
N THR A 279 -8.88 -13.44 -3.05
CA THR A 279 -8.11 -12.37 -2.40
C THR A 279 -7.02 -12.95 -1.50
N CYS A 280 -5.95 -12.18 -1.26
CA CYS A 280 -4.93 -12.52 -0.27
C CYS A 280 -5.56 -12.82 1.09
N ARG A 281 -6.57 -12.07 1.53
CA ARG A 281 -7.29 -12.35 2.77
C ARG A 281 -8.00 -13.71 2.76
N GLN A 282 -8.65 -14.08 1.66
CA GLN A 282 -9.30 -15.40 1.54
C GLN A 282 -8.26 -16.54 1.60
N ILE A 283 -7.17 -16.43 0.84
CA ILE A 283 -6.07 -17.41 0.86
C ILE A 283 -5.43 -17.50 2.25
N GLY A 284 -5.20 -16.36 2.90
CA GLY A 284 -4.63 -16.30 4.23
C GLY A 284 -5.52 -16.96 5.29
N ASN A 285 -6.84 -16.79 5.19
CA ASN A 285 -7.80 -17.45 6.06
C ASN A 285 -7.82 -18.98 5.88
N LEU A 286 -7.64 -19.47 4.65
CA LEU A 286 -7.53 -20.90 4.36
C LEU A 286 -6.23 -21.49 4.95
N LYS A 287 -5.08 -20.87 4.66
CA LYS A 287 -3.79 -21.30 5.23
C LYS A 287 -3.78 -21.25 6.77
N GLY A 288 -4.36 -20.20 7.34
CA GLY A 288 -4.49 -20.07 8.79
C GLY A 288 -5.48 -21.07 9.41
N ARG A 289 -6.46 -21.57 8.65
CA ARG A 289 -7.31 -22.69 9.07
C ARG A 289 -6.52 -24.00 9.04
N GLU A 290 -5.85 -24.30 7.93
CA GLU A 290 -5.00 -25.49 7.80
C GLU A 290 -3.94 -25.56 8.91
N GLN A 291 -3.25 -24.45 9.20
CA GLN A 291 -2.26 -24.38 10.28
C GLN A 291 -2.86 -24.65 11.66
N ARG A 292 -4.09 -24.17 11.94
CA ARG A 292 -4.77 -24.43 13.21
C ARG A 292 -5.22 -25.89 13.31
N GLU A 293 -5.73 -26.46 12.23
CA GLU A 293 -6.14 -27.87 12.15
C GLU A 293 -4.93 -28.83 12.23
N LEU A 294 -3.76 -28.39 11.76
CA LEU A 294 -2.51 -29.13 11.80
C LEU A 294 -1.69 -28.90 13.07
N ALA A 295 -2.05 -27.97 13.96
CA ALA A 295 -1.32 -27.72 15.19
C ALA A 295 -1.26 -28.97 16.08
N ASP A 296 -0.14 -29.17 16.77
CA ASP A 296 0.08 -30.35 17.62
C ASP A 296 -0.83 -30.34 18.86
N ASP A 297 -1.23 -29.15 19.32
CA ASP A 297 -2.14 -28.94 20.44
C ASP A 297 -3.64 -28.96 20.05
N HIS A 298 -3.99 -29.38 18.83
CA HIS A 298 -5.38 -29.41 18.36
C HIS A 298 -6.27 -30.30 19.26
N PRO A 299 -7.41 -29.79 19.80
CA PRO A 299 -8.21 -30.54 20.77
C PRO A 299 -8.64 -31.95 20.32
N LEU A 300 -8.95 -32.13 19.03
CA LEU A 300 -9.29 -33.45 18.49
C LEU A 300 -8.07 -34.39 18.46
N LYS A 301 -6.88 -33.86 18.14
CA LYS A 301 -5.64 -34.65 18.15
C LYS A 301 -5.25 -35.04 19.57
N GLN A 302 -5.45 -34.17 20.56
CA GLN A 302 -5.20 -34.49 21.97
C GLN A 302 -6.05 -35.69 22.44
N ILE A 303 -7.33 -35.75 22.06
CA ILE A 303 -8.21 -36.90 22.39
C ILE A 303 -7.68 -38.18 21.73
N TYR A 304 -7.31 -38.10 20.45
CA TYR A 304 -6.71 -39.21 19.72
C TYR A 304 -5.41 -39.72 20.34
N GLU A 305 -4.48 -38.83 20.68
CA GLU A 305 -3.20 -39.19 21.31
C GLU A 305 -3.39 -39.79 22.70
N LYS A 306 -4.25 -39.19 23.53
CA LYS A 306 -4.63 -39.77 24.84
C LYS A 306 -5.18 -41.19 24.68
N ARG A 307 -6.01 -41.42 23.66
CA ARG A 307 -6.58 -42.74 23.39
C ARG A 307 -5.52 -43.74 22.91
N LEU A 308 -4.66 -43.36 21.98
CA LEU A 308 -3.55 -44.22 21.52
C LEU A 308 -2.63 -44.60 22.67
N ASN A 309 -2.26 -43.64 23.53
CA ASN A 309 -1.46 -43.89 24.72
C ASN A 309 -2.13 -44.89 25.67
N THR A 310 -3.45 -44.78 25.83
CA THR A 310 -4.24 -45.74 26.64
C THR A 310 -4.23 -47.14 26.05
N ILE A 311 -4.48 -47.27 24.73
CA ILE A 311 -4.44 -48.56 24.01
C ILE A 311 -3.05 -49.19 24.15
N ASN A 312 -1.99 -48.43 23.88
CA ASN A 312 -0.61 -48.92 23.99
C ASN A 312 -0.26 -49.38 25.41
N ARG A 313 -0.71 -48.65 26.45
CA ARG A 313 -0.54 -49.08 27.85
C ARG A 313 -1.25 -50.40 28.14
N TYR A 314 -2.44 -50.62 27.59
CA TYR A 314 -3.22 -51.84 27.84
C TYR A 314 -2.59 -53.07 27.17
N VAL A 315 -2.05 -52.89 25.96
CA VAL A 315 -1.25 -53.91 25.26
C VAL A 315 0.02 -54.23 26.06
N LYS A 316 0.76 -53.22 26.51
CA LYS A 316 1.98 -53.41 27.32
C LYS A 316 1.71 -54.16 28.63
N ARG A 317 0.51 -54.01 29.20
CA ARG A 317 0.07 -54.69 30.43
C ARG A 317 -0.53 -56.08 30.19
N GLY A 318 -0.63 -56.53 28.93
CA GLY A 318 -1.26 -57.83 28.58
C GLY A 318 -2.78 -57.88 28.77
N THR A 319 -3.44 -56.73 28.95
CA THR A 319 -4.89 -56.64 29.23
C THR A 319 -5.73 -56.39 27.96
N LEU A 320 -5.07 -56.24 26.82
CA LEU A 320 -5.68 -56.06 25.52
C LEU A 320 -4.86 -56.82 24.48
N ASP A 321 -5.54 -57.65 23.71
CA ASP A 321 -4.98 -58.40 22.58
C ASP A 321 -4.40 -57.46 21.51
N ALA A 322 -3.31 -57.88 20.88
CA ALA A 322 -2.55 -57.05 19.93
C ALA A 322 -3.34 -56.81 18.63
N ASP A 323 -4.01 -57.84 18.11
CA ASP A 323 -4.79 -57.74 16.87
C ASP A 323 -6.02 -56.85 17.09
N LEU A 324 -6.69 -57.02 18.24
CA LEU A 324 -7.79 -56.13 18.63
C LEU A 324 -7.31 -54.68 18.84
N ALA A 325 -6.11 -54.48 19.39
CA ALA A 325 -5.54 -53.15 19.59
C ALA A 325 -5.24 -52.43 18.27
N GLU A 326 -4.73 -53.12 17.25
CA GLU A 326 -4.50 -52.53 15.92
C GLU A 326 -5.81 -52.08 15.26
N VAL A 327 -6.88 -52.87 15.37
CA VAL A 327 -8.21 -52.47 14.91
C VAL A 327 -8.72 -51.24 15.66
N MET A 328 -8.52 -51.17 16.98
CA MET A 328 -8.87 -50.00 17.79
C MET A 328 -8.08 -48.74 17.40
N LYS A 329 -6.78 -48.86 17.10
CA LYS A 329 -5.94 -47.74 16.64
C LYS A 329 -6.41 -47.22 15.28
N LYS A 330 -6.73 -48.13 14.35
CA LYS A 330 -7.27 -47.77 13.04
C LYS A 330 -8.60 -47.03 13.18
N LEU A 331 -9.52 -47.55 13.99
CA LEU A 331 -10.81 -46.89 14.31
C LEU A 331 -10.61 -45.49 14.89
N ALA A 332 -9.71 -45.35 15.87
CA ALA A 332 -9.41 -44.07 16.48
C ALA A 332 -8.88 -43.05 15.45
N LYS A 333 -8.04 -43.49 14.51
CA LYS A 333 -7.51 -42.66 13.43
C LYS A 333 -8.60 -42.25 12.44
N ASP A 334 -9.44 -43.19 12.00
CA ASP A 334 -10.53 -42.92 11.06
C ASP A 334 -11.55 -41.93 11.66
N LYS A 335 -11.91 -42.10 12.94
CA LYS A 335 -12.80 -41.18 13.66
C LYS A 335 -12.17 -39.80 13.84
N MET A 336 -10.87 -39.71 14.12
CA MET A 336 -10.16 -38.42 14.18
C MET A 336 -10.20 -37.69 12.82
N LEU A 337 -9.93 -38.38 11.72
CA LEU A 337 -10.00 -37.80 10.37
C LEU A 337 -11.43 -37.35 10.00
N ARG A 338 -12.44 -38.12 10.42
CA ARG A 338 -13.85 -37.71 10.27
C ARG A 338 -14.17 -36.47 11.10
N ALA A 339 -13.66 -36.37 12.31
CA ALA A 339 -13.89 -35.19 13.17
C ALA A 339 -13.18 -33.94 12.61
N LEU A 340 -11.99 -34.09 12.00
CA LEU A 340 -11.32 -32.99 11.31
C LEU A 340 -12.12 -32.47 10.09
N SER A 341 -12.89 -33.33 9.42
CA SER A 341 -13.66 -32.98 8.22
C SER A 341 -15.15 -32.67 8.46
N ASN A 342 -15.70 -33.01 9.63
CA ASN A 342 -17.12 -32.83 9.95
C ASN A 342 -17.33 -32.17 11.32
N VAL A 343 -17.73 -30.89 11.30
CA VAL A 343 -17.91 -30.07 12.50
C VAL A 343 -19.04 -30.58 13.40
N ALA A 344 -20.11 -31.13 12.85
CA ALA A 344 -21.23 -31.65 13.64
C ALA A 344 -20.81 -32.91 14.41
N TYR A 345 -20.05 -33.80 13.77
CA TYR A 345 -19.49 -34.99 14.40
C TYR A 345 -18.43 -34.63 15.46
N ALA A 346 -17.55 -33.67 15.17
CA ALA A 346 -16.52 -33.19 16.09
C ALA A 346 -17.09 -32.63 17.40
N LYS A 347 -18.21 -31.88 17.32
CA LYS A 347 -18.89 -31.29 18.49
C LYS A 347 -19.86 -32.23 19.20
N GLY A 348 -20.21 -33.35 18.56
CA GLY A 348 -21.18 -34.32 19.06
C GLY A 348 -20.52 -35.61 19.51
N ASP A 349 -20.64 -36.64 18.69
CA ASP A 349 -20.36 -38.01 19.09
C ASP A 349 -18.86 -38.35 19.16
N TYR A 350 -17.98 -37.51 18.61
CA TYR A 350 -16.55 -37.82 18.52
C TYR A 350 -15.92 -38.16 19.87
N GLU A 351 -16.13 -37.35 20.90
CA GLU A 351 -15.53 -37.60 22.23
C GLU A 351 -16.03 -38.92 22.84
N LYS A 352 -17.33 -39.18 22.75
CA LYS A 352 -17.98 -40.41 23.24
C LYS A 352 -17.50 -41.65 22.48
N GLU A 353 -17.42 -41.58 21.16
CA GLU A 353 -16.95 -42.68 20.32
C GLU A 353 -15.44 -42.92 20.47
N MET A 354 -14.68 -41.93 20.92
CA MET A 354 -13.27 -42.04 21.26
C MET A 354 -13.03 -42.60 22.67
N GLU A 355 -14.06 -43.00 23.42
CA GLU A 355 -13.89 -43.71 24.69
C GLU A 355 -13.32 -45.13 24.52
N GLN A 356 -12.55 -45.62 25.50
CA GLN A 356 -11.91 -46.95 25.43
C GLN A 356 -12.95 -48.06 25.20
N ALA A 357 -14.07 -48.00 25.94
CA ALA A 357 -15.11 -49.01 25.90
C ALA A 357 -15.86 -48.98 24.56
N ALA A 358 -16.16 -47.79 24.04
CA ALA A 358 -16.80 -47.60 22.74
C ALA A 358 -15.93 -48.17 21.60
N LEU A 359 -14.65 -47.79 21.53
CA LEU A 359 -13.72 -48.32 20.54
C LEU A 359 -13.52 -49.82 20.66
N LYS A 360 -13.43 -50.36 21.88
CA LYS A 360 -13.26 -51.82 22.10
C LYS A 360 -14.51 -52.59 21.68
N LYS A 361 -15.70 -52.06 21.96
CA LYS A 361 -16.98 -52.67 21.54
C LYS A 361 -17.10 -52.68 20.03
N GLU A 362 -16.80 -51.56 19.38
CA GLU A 362 -16.85 -51.45 17.91
C GLU A 362 -15.78 -52.33 17.24
N ALA A 363 -14.55 -52.35 17.77
CA ALA A 363 -13.49 -53.20 17.24
C ALA A 363 -13.86 -54.68 17.27
N LYS A 364 -14.44 -55.17 18.38
CA LYS A 364 -14.92 -56.56 18.51
C LYS A 364 -16.03 -56.94 17.53
N LEU A 365 -16.83 -55.98 17.09
CA LEU A 365 -17.87 -56.20 16.09
C LEU A 365 -17.30 -56.29 14.68
N ARG A 366 -16.10 -55.75 14.44
CA ARG A 366 -15.41 -55.78 13.14
C ARG A 366 -14.41 -56.95 13.01
N THR A 367 -14.08 -57.61 14.11
CA THR A 367 -13.22 -58.81 14.14
C THR A 367 -14.00 -60.12 14.27
N LYS A 368 -15.33 -60.06 14.40
CA LYS A 368 -16.23 -61.18 14.12
C LYS A 368 -16.60 -61.18 12.64
#